data_AF-A0A2E5P0C0-F1
#
_entry.id   AF-A0A2E5P0C0-F1
#
_cell.length_a   1.000
_cell.length_b   1.000
_cell.length_c   1.000
_cell.angle_alpha   90.00
_cell.angle_beta   90.00
_cell.angle_gamma   90.00
#
_symmetry.space_group_name_H-M   'P 1'
#
loop_
_entity.id
_entity.type
_entity.pdbx_description
1 polymer ?
#
loop_
_entity_poly.entity_id
_entity_poly.type
_entity_poly.pdbx_seq_one_letter_code
_entity_poly.pdbx_strand_id
1 'polypeptide(L)'
;MNERRLMWVVKVALAATLLAGLLFPDIPGVVGKGWPERCVGYPISALVVPIIWMLRGRRSRYPYLADALLVTPFVLDLSGNLVNLYDTFEQFDDILHFTNWTLLVAALVLFVAPQGLARWNLVLLGSGFGAMAIIAWEAVEWVVQEMGTTGLQLTYDDTVGDLVLSASGGVLGATVTAAVLDQRN
;
A
#
# COMPACT_ATOMS: atom_id res chain seq x y z
N MET A 1 1.96 15.76 14.35
CA MET A 1 3.28 15.39 13.81
C MET A 1 3.44 16.06 12.44
N ASN A 2 4.61 16.62 12.09
CA ASN A 2 4.85 17.18 10.74
C ASN A 2 4.91 16.03 9.70
N GLU A 3 4.32 16.21 8.52
CA GLU A 3 4.30 15.23 7.41
C GLU A 3 5.68 14.66 7.08
N ARG A 4 6.73 15.50 7.12
CA ARG A 4 8.11 15.04 6.91
C ARG A 4 8.56 14.03 7.97
N ARG A 5 8.16 14.21 9.23
CA ARG A 5 8.48 13.27 10.30
C ARG A 5 7.69 11.97 10.12
N LEU A 6 6.41 12.06 9.75
CA LEU A 6 5.58 10.89 9.46
C LEU A 6 6.21 10.02 8.37
N MET A 7 6.60 10.62 7.24
CA MET A 7 7.27 9.91 6.15
C MET A 7 8.50 9.14 6.62
N TRP A 8 9.38 9.78 7.40
CA TRP A 8 10.58 9.11 7.91
C TRP A 8 10.25 8.01 8.92
N VAL A 9 9.25 8.21 9.78
CA VAL A 9 8.79 7.17 10.71
C VAL A 9 8.33 5.94 9.94
N VAL A 10 7.50 6.11 8.91
CA VAL A 10 6.98 4.99 8.12
C VAL A 10 8.10 4.29 7.33
N LYS A 11 9.04 5.03 6.73
CA LYS A 11 10.19 4.42 6.01
C LYS A 11 11.14 3.68 6.95
N VAL A 12 11.39 4.22 8.15
CA VAL A 12 12.17 3.52 9.17
C VAL A 12 11.43 2.29 9.65
N ALA A 13 10.11 2.36 9.83
CA ALA A 13 9.30 1.20 10.19
C ALA A 13 9.38 0.11 9.11
N LEU A 14 9.28 0.46 7.82
CA LEU A 14 9.47 -0.48 6.71
C LEU A 14 10.82 -1.18 6.78
N ALA A 15 11.91 -0.42 6.96
CA ALA A 15 13.24 -1.01 7.05
C ALA A 15 13.40 -1.90 8.30
N ALA A 16 12.84 -1.47 9.43
CA ALA A 16 12.90 -2.19 10.69
C ALA A 16 12.10 -3.51 10.65
N THR A 17 10.90 -3.50 10.07
CA THR A 17 10.09 -4.72 9.94
C THR A 17 10.76 -5.71 9.00
N LEU A 18 11.23 -5.29 7.81
CA LEU A 18 12.00 -6.14 6.90
C LEU A 18 13.23 -6.77 7.58
N LEU A 19 14.00 -5.96 8.31
CA LEU A 19 15.15 -6.43 9.07
C LEU A 19 14.74 -7.43 10.15
N ALA A 20 13.63 -7.20 10.85
CA ALA A 20 13.16 -8.12 11.89
C ALA A 20 12.90 -9.52 11.31
N GLY A 21 12.19 -9.66 10.19
CA GLY A 21 11.97 -11.00 9.63
C GLY A 21 13.24 -11.65 9.06
N LEU A 22 14.24 -10.86 8.64
CA LEU A 22 15.56 -11.40 8.28
C LEU A 22 16.33 -11.93 9.50
N LEU A 23 16.17 -11.28 10.66
CA LEU A 23 16.82 -11.69 11.91
C LEU A 23 16.09 -12.83 12.63
N PHE A 24 14.79 -12.98 12.37
CA PHE A 24 13.94 -14.00 12.99
C PHE A 24 13.19 -14.82 11.92
N PRO A 25 13.91 -15.58 11.06
CA PRO A 25 13.30 -16.25 9.90
C PRO A 25 12.35 -17.39 10.27
N ASP A 26 12.50 -17.98 11.46
CA ASP A 26 11.77 -19.18 11.88
C ASP A 26 10.43 -18.88 12.58
N ILE A 27 10.06 -17.61 12.76
CA ILE A 27 8.77 -17.28 13.36
C ILE A 27 7.62 -17.64 12.39
N PRO A 28 6.44 -18.04 12.89
CA PRO A 28 5.34 -18.53 12.06
C PRO A 28 4.95 -17.58 10.92
N GLY A 29 4.93 -16.27 11.17
CA GLY A 29 4.57 -15.29 10.17
C GLY A 29 5.72 -14.82 9.26
N VAL A 30 6.85 -15.53 9.21
CA VAL A 30 7.96 -15.26 8.26
C VAL A 30 8.29 -16.50 7.44
N VAL A 31 8.37 -17.66 8.09
CA VAL A 31 8.73 -18.91 7.42
C VAL A 31 7.71 -19.25 6.33
N GLY A 32 8.18 -19.37 5.09
CA GLY A 32 7.32 -19.67 3.94
C GLY A 32 6.34 -18.56 3.54
N LYS A 33 6.40 -17.38 4.14
CA LYS A 33 5.52 -16.23 3.86
C LYS A 33 6.14 -15.24 2.86
N GLY A 34 7.01 -15.70 1.95
CA GLY A 34 7.57 -14.87 0.86
C GLY A 34 8.40 -13.67 1.33
N TRP A 35 9.19 -13.84 2.40
CA TRP A 35 10.03 -12.76 2.95
C TRP A 35 11.12 -12.26 1.99
N PRO A 36 11.82 -13.14 1.23
CA PRO A 36 12.79 -12.71 0.22
C PRO A 36 12.18 -11.79 -0.85
N GLU A 37 11.00 -12.13 -1.36
CA GLU A 37 10.26 -11.36 -2.35
C GLU A 37 9.89 -9.99 -1.78
N ARG A 38 9.40 -9.93 -0.54
CA ARG A 38 9.11 -8.68 0.18
C ARG A 38 10.35 -7.82 0.38
N CYS A 39 11.48 -8.41 0.74
CA CYS A 39 12.76 -7.70 0.91
C CYS A 39 13.25 -7.05 -0.39
N VAL A 40 12.86 -7.56 -1.55
CA VAL A 40 13.19 -6.96 -2.86
C VAL A 40 12.11 -5.97 -3.29
N GLY A 41 10.84 -6.36 -3.22
CA GLY A 41 9.72 -5.59 -3.76
C GLY A 41 9.34 -4.38 -2.90
N TYR A 42 9.22 -4.55 -1.58
CA TYR A 42 8.64 -3.51 -0.73
C TYR A 42 9.52 -2.26 -0.60
N PRO A 43 10.87 -2.33 -0.60
CA PRO A 43 11.71 -1.13 -0.66
C PRO A 43 11.44 -0.24 -1.88
N ILE A 44 10.90 -0.78 -2.98
CA ILE A 44 10.54 0.02 -4.17
C ILE A 44 9.52 1.09 -3.80
N SER A 45 8.55 0.79 -2.92
CA SER A 45 7.54 1.76 -2.47
C SER A 45 8.16 3.05 -1.89
N ALA A 46 9.25 2.92 -1.12
CA ALA A 46 9.97 4.04 -0.53
C ALA A 46 10.80 4.85 -1.53
N LEU A 47 11.02 4.31 -2.74
CA LEU A 47 11.79 4.90 -3.82
C LEU A 47 10.92 5.56 -4.90
N VAL A 48 9.67 5.14 -5.08
CA VAL A 48 8.75 5.65 -6.11
C VAL A 48 8.62 7.18 -6.06
N VAL A 49 8.18 7.74 -4.92
CA VAL A 49 7.98 9.19 -4.78
C VAL A 49 9.26 10.01 -4.96
N PRO A 50 10.40 9.68 -4.30
CA PRO A 50 11.62 10.45 -4.52
C PRO A 50 12.13 10.37 -5.95
N ILE A 51 12.04 9.21 -6.62
CA ILE A 51 12.43 9.07 -8.03
C ILE A 51 11.56 9.98 -8.90
N ILE A 52 10.23 9.92 -8.79
CA ILE A 52 9.35 10.77 -9.61
C ILE A 52 9.61 12.26 -9.33
N TRP A 53 9.80 12.66 -8.07
CA TRP A 53 10.11 14.04 -7.72
C TRP A 53 11.45 14.51 -8.32
N MET A 54 12.47 13.66 -8.33
CA MET A 54 13.75 13.93 -8.98
C MET A 54 13.60 14.05 -10.50
N LEU A 55 12.90 13.12 -11.14
CA LEU A 55 12.65 13.11 -12.59
C LEU A 55 11.83 14.34 -13.05
N ARG A 56 10.95 14.86 -12.19
CA ARG A 56 10.21 16.12 -12.43
C ARG A 56 11.06 17.39 -12.22
N GLY A 57 12.35 17.25 -11.93
CA GLY A 57 13.29 18.36 -11.75
C GLY A 57 13.09 19.11 -10.43
N ARG A 58 12.48 18.49 -9.42
CA ARG A 58 12.30 19.07 -8.08
C ARG A 58 11.57 20.42 -8.08
N ARG A 59 10.72 20.66 -9.08
CA ARG A 59 10.05 21.95 -9.31
C ARG A 59 9.06 22.34 -8.21
N SER A 60 8.55 21.36 -7.47
CA SER A 60 7.61 21.54 -6.37
C SER A 60 8.20 21.08 -5.04
N ARG A 61 7.55 21.48 -3.93
CA ARG A 61 7.80 20.88 -2.61
C ARG A 61 7.61 19.37 -2.67
N TYR A 62 8.40 18.67 -1.88
CA TYR A 62 8.32 17.22 -1.76
C TYR A 62 6.96 16.80 -1.15
N PRO A 63 6.24 15.82 -1.74
CA PRO A 63 4.92 15.42 -1.28
C PRO A 63 5.02 14.41 -0.11
N TYR A 64 5.47 14.88 1.06
CA TYR A 64 5.78 14.04 2.23
C TYR A 64 4.60 13.15 2.68
N LEU A 65 3.38 13.69 2.70
CA LEU A 65 2.20 12.93 3.12
C LEU A 65 1.87 11.80 2.13
N ALA A 66 1.87 12.08 0.82
CA ALA A 66 1.63 11.07 -0.20
C ALA A 66 2.68 9.94 -0.15
N ASP A 67 3.96 10.28 0.08
CA ASP A 67 5.01 9.29 0.28
C ASP A 67 4.75 8.40 1.50
N ALA A 68 4.42 9.01 2.65
CA ALA A 68 4.09 8.24 3.85
C ALA A 68 2.90 7.28 3.62
N LEU A 69 1.83 7.77 2.99
CA LEU A 69 0.63 6.96 2.70
C LEU A 69 0.92 5.83 1.71
N LEU A 70 1.81 6.04 0.73
CA LEU A 70 2.23 5.00 -0.22
C LEU A 70 3.00 3.87 0.48
N VAL A 71 3.86 4.20 1.44
CA VAL A 71 4.72 3.21 2.12
C VAL A 71 3.98 2.47 3.24
N THR A 72 2.99 3.11 3.88
CA THR A 72 2.27 2.56 5.03
C THR A 72 1.67 1.15 4.80
N PRO A 73 1.00 0.86 3.67
CA PRO A 73 0.50 -0.47 3.35
C PRO A 73 1.50 -1.61 3.55
N PHE A 74 2.74 -1.41 3.06
CA PHE A 74 3.81 -2.39 3.15
C PHE A 74 4.31 -2.58 4.58
N VAL A 75 4.25 -1.52 5.41
CA VAL A 75 4.56 -1.64 6.84
C VAL A 75 3.47 -2.45 7.54
N LEU A 76 2.20 -2.26 7.18
CA LEU A 76 1.08 -2.97 7.78
C LEU A 76 1.10 -4.46 7.44
N ASP A 77 1.34 -4.83 6.18
CA ASP A 77 1.54 -6.24 5.76
C ASP A 77 2.66 -6.90 6.57
N LEU A 78 3.85 -6.28 6.59
CA LEU A 78 5.01 -6.85 7.29
C LEU A 78 4.76 -6.96 8.79
N SER A 79 4.12 -5.95 9.39
CA SER A 79 3.82 -5.97 10.82
C SER A 79 2.80 -7.07 11.15
N GLY A 80 1.77 -7.23 10.33
CA GLY A 80 0.78 -8.28 10.44
C GLY A 80 1.39 -9.68 10.38
N ASN A 81 2.29 -9.88 9.42
CA ASN A 81 3.11 -11.09 9.33
C ASN A 81 3.97 -11.29 10.60
N LEU A 82 4.76 -10.30 11.02
CA LEU A 82 5.64 -10.43 12.19
C LEU A 82 4.92 -10.78 13.49
N VAL A 83 3.67 -10.33 13.66
CA VAL A 83 2.84 -10.68 14.83
C VAL A 83 1.82 -11.78 14.55
N ASN A 84 1.98 -12.50 13.44
CA ASN A 84 1.20 -13.67 13.04
C ASN A 84 -0.31 -13.43 12.88
N LEU A 85 -0.73 -12.22 12.51
CA LEU A 85 -2.15 -11.88 12.39
C LEU A 85 -2.84 -12.60 11.23
N TYR A 86 -2.14 -12.85 10.11
CA TYR A 86 -2.68 -13.62 8.99
C TYR A 86 -3.10 -15.05 9.37
N ASP A 87 -2.47 -15.65 10.38
CA ASP A 87 -2.80 -17.00 10.83
C ASP A 87 -3.65 -17.03 12.11
N THR A 88 -3.83 -15.88 12.78
CA THR A 88 -4.52 -15.80 14.09
C THR A 88 -5.78 -14.95 14.08
N PHE A 89 -5.98 -14.12 13.06
CA PHE A 89 -7.14 -13.27 12.89
C PHE A 89 -7.65 -13.37 11.44
N GLU A 90 -8.70 -14.15 11.26
CA GLU A 90 -9.27 -14.51 9.95
C GLU A 90 -9.58 -13.31 9.06
N GLN A 91 -10.08 -12.20 9.63
CA GLN A 91 -10.46 -11.01 8.87
C GLN A 91 -9.29 -10.03 8.65
N PHE A 92 -8.07 -10.38 9.08
CA PHE A 92 -6.94 -9.45 8.99
C PHE A 92 -6.62 -9.07 7.55
N ASP A 93 -6.69 -10.05 6.65
CA ASP A 93 -6.41 -9.86 5.24
C ASP A 93 -7.44 -8.93 4.57
N ASP A 94 -8.72 -9.25 4.71
CA ASP A 94 -9.85 -8.40 4.29
C ASP A 94 -9.69 -6.94 4.75
N ILE A 95 -9.31 -6.75 6.02
CA ILE A 95 -9.11 -5.42 6.60
C ILE A 95 -7.95 -4.70 5.89
N LEU A 96 -6.87 -5.40 5.58
CA LEU A 96 -5.74 -4.83 4.85
C LEU A 96 -6.09 -4.57 3.40
N HIS A 97 -6.80 -5.45 2.69
CA HIS A 97 -7.27 -5.18 1.33
C HIS A 97 -8.08 -3.89 1.25
N PHE A 98 -9.00 -3.67 2.19
CA PHE A 98 -9.72 -2.39 2.26
C PHE A 98 -8.85 -1.20 2.69
N THR A 99 -8.11 -1.33 3.80
CA THR A 99 -7.39 -0.23 4.43
C THR A 99 -6.19 0.20 3.61
N ASN A 100 -5.40 -0.75 3.11
CA ASN A 100 -4.22 -0.46 2.29
C ASN A 100 -4.61 0.24 1.00
N TRP A 101 -5.67 -0.20 0.32
CA TRP A 101 -6.14 0.48 -0.88
C TRP A 101 -6.65 1.89 -0.62
N THR A 102 -7.30 2.10 0.53
CA THR A 102 -7.69 3.45 0.97
C THR A 102 -6.48 4.37 1.05
N LEU A 103 -5.37 3.91 1.65
CA LEU A 103 -4.13 4.68 1.79
C LEU A 103 -3.39 4.87 0.46
N LEU A 104 -3.27 3.80 -0.34
CA LEU A 104 -2.62 3.84 -1.66
C LEU A 104 -3.31 4.83 -2.60
N VAL A 105 -4.64 4.77 -2.67
CA VAL A 105 -5.39 5.66 -3.55
C VAL A 105 -5.41 7.09 -3.01
N ALA A 106 -5.44 7.29 -1.68
CA ALA A 106 -5.24 8.61 -1.09
C ALA A 106 -3.88 9.22 -1.47
N ALA A 107 -2.81 8.43 -1.43
CA ALA A 107 -1.48 8.84 -1.87
C ALA A 107 -1.47 9.28 -3.34
N LEU A 108 -2.09 8.50 -4.22
CA LEU A 108 -2.23 8.84 -5.63
C LEU A 108 -3.00 10.14 -5.83
N VAL A 109 -4.15 10.32 -5.17
CA VAL A 109 -4.98 11.52 -5.33
C VAL A 109 -4.20 12.76 -4.87
N LEU A 110 -3.49 12.70 -3.75
CA LEU A 110 -2.60 13.78 -3.31
C LEU A 110 -1.50 14.09 -4.34
N PHE A 111 -1.00 13.07 -5.03
CA PHE A 111 0.05 13.23 -6.05
C PHE A 111 -0.47 13.90 -7.33
N VAL A 112 -1.72 13.63 -7.69
CA VAL A 112 -2.38 14.16 -8.90
C VAL A 112 -3.06 15.51 -8.64
N ALA A 113 -3.47 15.80 -7.42
CA ALA A 113 -4.17 17.03 -7.04
C ALA A 113 -3.55 18.34 -7.55
N PRO A 114 -2.20 18.52 -7.58
CA PRO A 114 -1.58 19.74 -8.12
C PRO A 114 -1.87 20.02 -9.59
N GLN A 115 -2.48 19.09 -10.34
CA GLN A 115 -2.91 19.30 -11.72
C GLN A 115 -4.20 20.16 -11.82
N GLY A 116 -4.84 20.51 -10.70
CA GLY A 116 -6.02 21.38 -10.70
C GLY A 116 -7.28 20.74 -11.31
N LEU A 117 -7.38 19.40 -11.22
CA LEU A 117 -8.53 18.67 -11.74
C LEU A 117 -9.77 18.88 -10.87
N ALA A 118 -10.95 18.87 -11.49
CA ALA A 118 -12.23 18.86 -10.77
C ALA A 118 -12.32 17.65 -9.81
N ARG A 119 -13.01 17.83 -8.69
CA ARG A 119 -13.14 16.81 -7.64
C ARG A 119 -13.61 15.44 -8.16
N TRP A 120 -14.62 15.42 -9.01
CA TRP A 120 -15.16 14.18 -9.57
C TRP A 120 -14.13 13.46 -10.47
N ASN A 121 -13.25 14.21 -11.16
CA ASN A 121 -12.15 13.61 -11.92
C ASN A 121 -11.14 12.92 -10.99
N LEU A 122 -10.79 13.55 -9.86
CA LEU A 122 -9.90 12.93 -8.88
C LEU A 122 -10.49 11.65 -8.29
N VAL A 123 -11.80 11.66 -8.00
CA VAL A 123 -12.50 10.46 -7.53
C VAL A 123 -12.49 9.36 -8.58
N LEU A 124 -12.91 9.65 -9.82
CA LEU A 124 -12.93 8.63 -10.88
C LEU A 124 -11.54 8.08 -11.22
N LEU A 125 -10.51 8.94 -11.29
CA LEU A 125 -9.13 8.52 -11.53
C LEU A 125 -8.60 7.66 -10.39
N GLY A 126 -8.84 8.06 -9.14
CA GLY A 126 -8.43 7.30 -7.97
C GLY A 126 -9.11 5.92 -7.91
N SER A 127 -10.44 5.88 -8.10
CA SER A 127 -11.20 4.62 -8.11
C SER A 127 -10.76 3.69 -9.24
N GLY A 128 -10.59 4.20 -10.46
CA GLY A 128 -10.15 3.42 -11.61
C GLY A 128 -8.72 2.88 -11.42
N PHE A 129 -7.81 3.70 -10.89
CA PHE A 129 -6.47 3.23 -10.54
C PHE A 129 -6.52 2.15 -9.46
N GLY A 130 -7.30 2.35 -8.39
CA GLY A 130 -7.43 1.38 -7.31
C GLY A 130 -7.89 0.01 -7.82
N ALA A 131 -8.92 0.00 -8.67
CA ALA A 131 -9.43 -1.22 -9.31
C ALA A 131 -8.39 -1.91 -10.20
N MET A 132 -7.63 -1.15 -11.00
CA MET A 132 -6.55 -1.73 -11.82
C MET A 132 -5.37 -2.22 -10.97
N ALA A 133 -5.07 -1.51 -9.88
CA ALA A 133 -3.97 -1.84 -8.99
C ALA A 133 -4.23 -3.14 -8.20
N ILE A 134 -5.48 -3.40 -7.77
CA ILE A 134 -5.81 -4.68 -7.13
C ILE A 134 -5.72 -5.84 -8.11
N ILE A 135 -6.20 -5.70 -9.34
CA ILE A 135 -6.02 -6.75 -10.36
C ILE A 135 -4.53 -7.08 -10.57
N ALA A 136 -3.68 -6.05 -10.60
CA ALA A 136 -2.24 -6.26 -10.71
C ALA A 136 -1.63 -6.89 -9.46
N TRP A 137 -2.15 -6.60 -8.26
CA TRP A 137 -1.67 -7.15 -7.01
C TRP A 137 -2.03 -8.64 -6.86
N GLU A 138 -3.29 -9.01 -7.11
CA GLU A 138 -3.74 -10.42 -7.17
C GLU A 138 -2.87 -11.23 -8.14
N ALA A 139 -2.52 -10.65 -9.29
CA ALA A 139 -1.64 -11.31 -10.25
C ALA A 139 -0.22 -11.51 -9.70
N VAL A 140 0.29 -10.57 -8.90
CA VAL A 140 1.58 -10.72 -8.22
C VAL A 140 1.50 -11.80 -7.14
N GLU A 141 0.44 -11.84 -6.34
CA GLU A 141 0.24 -12.87 -5.32
C GLU A 141 0.13 -14.26 -5.95
N TRP A 142 -0.61 -14.38 -7.05
CA TRP A 142 -0.65 -15.62 -7.82
C TRP A 142 0.74 -16.07 -8.26
N VAL A 143 1.54 -15.17 -8.87
CA VAL A 143 2.93 -15.50 -9.26
C VAL A 143 3.77 -15.93 -8.05
N VAL A 144 3.67 -15.21 -6.93
CA VAL A 144 4.47 -15.46 -5.72
C VAL A 144 4.06 -16.78 -5.04
N GLN A 145 2.77 -17.13 -5.08
CA GLN A 145 2.27 -18.43 -4.65
C GLN A 145 2.84 -19.57 -5.51
N GLU A 146 2.86 -19.41 -6.84
CA GLU A 146 3.45 -20.39 -7.76
C GLU A 146 4.96 -20.57 -7.56
N MET A 147 5.66 -19.58 -7.00
CA MET A 147 7.06 -19.71 -6.58
C MET A 147 7.25 -20.46 -5.25
N GLY A 148 6.16 -20.87 -4.59
CA GLY A 148 6.16 -21.66 -3.35
C GLY A 148 5.86 -20.87 -2.07
N THR A 149 5.38 -19.62 -2.18
CA THR A 149 4.91 -18.87 -1.00
C THR A 149 3.61 -19.47 -0.48
N THR A 150 3.48 -19.57 0.84
CA THR A 150 2.33 -20.14 1.53
C THR A 150 1.51 -19.06 2.24
N GLY A 151 0.24 -19.36 2.52
CA GLY A 151 -0.62 -18.48 3.31
C GLY A 151 -1.25 -17.31 2.55
N LEU A 152 -1.21 -17.31 1.22
CA LEU A 152 -1.90 -16.35 0.36
C LEU A 152 -3.35 -16.75 0.02
N GLN A 153 -3.76 -17.97 0.37
CA GLN A 153 -5.14 -18.47 0.31
C GLN A 153 -5.99 -18.15 -0.94
N LEU A 154 -5.36 -17.95 -2.12
CA LEU A 154 -5.96 -17.53 -3.40
C LEU A 154 -7.05 -18.47 -3.94
N THR A 155 -8.17 -18.54 -3.24
CA THR A 155 -9.40 -19.22 -3.66
C THR A 155 -10.24 -18.26 -4.49
N TYR A 156 -11.24 -18.79 -5.20
CA TYR A 156 -12.13 -17.94 -5.98
C TYR A 156 -12.86 -16.90 -5.12
N ASP A 157 -13.35 -17.29 -3.94
CA ASP A 157 -14.11 -16.41 -3.06
C ASP A 157 -13.21 -15.33 -2.43
N ASP A 158 -11.98 -15.71 -2.08
CA ASP A 158 -10.91 -14.85 -1.54
C ASP A 158 -10.53 -13.75 -2.55
N THR A 159 -10.03 -14.14 -3.73
CA THR A 159 -9.67 -13.19 -4.81
C THR A 159 -10.83 -12.27 -5.21
N VAL A 160 -12.07 -12.78 -5.27
CA VAL A 160 -13.24 -11.91 -5.57
C VAL A 160 -13.51 -10.95 -4.41
N GLY A 161 -13.38 -11.41 -3.17
CA GLY A 161 -13.45 -10.59 -1.96
C GLY A 161 -12.43 -9.46 -1.99
N ASP A 162 -11.18 -9.78 -2.27
CA ASP A 162 -10.06 -8.83 -2.32
C ASP A 162 -10.23 -7.78 -3.40
N LEU A 163 -10.65 -8.18 -4.60
CA LEU A 163 -11.01 -7.26 -5.67
C LEU A 163 -12.09 -6.26 -5.22
N VAL A 164 -13.14 -6.73 -4.56
CA VAL A 164 -14.26 -5.89 -4.10
C VAL A 164 -13.84 -4.98 -2.96
N LEU A 165 -13.17 -5.50 -1.93
CA LEU A 165 -12.73 -4.76 -0.75
C LEU A 165 -11.71 -3.69 -1.14
N SER A 166 -10.72 -4.05 -1.94
CA SER A 166 -9.67 -3.14 -2.40
C SER A 166 -10.21 -2.06 -3.33
N ALA A 167 -11.10 -2.41 -4.27
CA ALA A 167 -11.75 -1.41 -5.11
C ALA A 167 -12.60 -0.42 -4.27
N SER A 168 -13.34 -0.94 -3.28
CA SER A 168 -14.16 -0.13 -2.37
C SER A 168 -13.32 0.80 -1.47
N GLY A 169 -12.23 0.27 -0.90
CA GLY A 169 -11.25 1.06 -0.16
C GLY A 169 -10.62 2.13 -1.03
N GLY A 170 -10.29 1.80 -2.28
CA GLY A 170 -9.78 2.76 -3.26
C GLY A 170 -10.76 3.90 -3.54
N VAL A 171 -12.05 3.60 -3.75
CA VAL A 171 -13.11 4.61 -3.91
C VAL A 171 -13.21 5.52 -2.68
N LEU A 172 -13.14 4.94 -1.47
CA LEU A 172 -13.16 5.70 -0.23
C LEU A 172 -11.94 6.63 -0.12
N GLY A 173 -10.75 6.10 -0.34
CA GLY A 173 -9.49 6.84 -0.32
C GLY A 173 -9.51 8.02 -1.29
N ALA A 174 -10.02 7.80 -2.51
CA ALA A 174 -10.18 8.85 -3.51
C ALA A 174 -11.18 9.92 -3.07
N THR A 175 -12.34 9.51 -2.58
CA THR A 175 -13.45 10.40 -2.19
C THR A 175 -13.08 11.27 -1.01
N VAL A 176 -12.53 10.68 0.05
CA VAL A 176 -12.13 11.39 1.28
C VAL A 176 -11.01 12.39 0.95
N THR A 177 -9.98 11.95 0.23
CA THR A 177 -8.85 12.82 -0.10
C THR A 177 -9.28 13.99 -0.97
N ALA A 178 -10.08 13.74 -2.00
CA ALA A 178 -10.59 14.80 -2.87
C ALA A 178 -11.50 15.78 -2.11
N ALA A 179 -12.31 15.31 -1.15
CA ALA A 179 -13.15 16.17 -0.32
C ALA A 179 -12.32 17.07 0.62
N VAL A 180 -11.26 16.53 1.23
CA VAL A 180 -10.38 17.29 2.13
C VAL A 180 -9.60 18.37 1.37
N LEU A 181 -9.19 18.10 0.13
CA LEU A 181 -8.51 19.08 -0.71
C LEU A 181 -9.42 20.25 -1.10
N ASP A 182 -10.71 19.96 -1.35
CA ASP A 182 -11.72 20.96 -1.70
C ASP A 182 -11.94 21.97 -0.56
N GLN A 183 -11.95 21.51 0.70
CA GLN A 183 -12.09 22.37 1.88
C GLN A 183 -10.90 23.31 2.12
N ARG A 184 -9.77 23.09 1.45
CA ARG A 184 -8.54 23.88 1.63
C ARG A 184 -8.35 24.95 0.55
N ASN A 185 -9.19 24.95 -0.48
CA ASN A 185 -9.19 25.92 -1.58
C ASN A 185 -10.34 26.91 -1.40
#